data_AF-A0AA96CS22-F1
#
_entry.id   AF-A0AA96CS22-F1
#
_cell.length_a   1.000
_cell.length_b   1.000
_cell.length_c   1.000
_cell.angle_alpha   90.00
_cell.angle_beta   90.00
_cell.angle_gamma   90.00
#
_symmetry.space_group_name_H-M   'P 1'
#
loop_
_entity.id
_entity.type
_entity.pdbx_description
1 polymer ?
#
loop_
_entity_poly.entity_id
_entity_poly.type
_entity_poly.pdbx_seq_one_letter_code
_entity_poly.pdbx_strand_id
1 'polypeptide(L)'
;MKNCASCHGEKAEKTINWKKTLSDGSYPPPPLNDTAHAWHHPKWQLIEIITNGGAKYDGKMPPFKNILTNEEKEDAIAYFQSLWSDEFYNLWLEGGGLKKKSER
;
A
#
# COMPACT_ATOMS: atom_id res chain seq x y z
N MET A 1 -2.63 2.72 -13.77
CA MET A 1 -1.86 3.32 -12.65
C MET A 1 -1.99 4.83 -12.47
N LYS A 2 -2.88 5.53 -13.18
CA LYS A 2 -2.99 7.00 -13.10
C LYS A 2 -3.37 7.54 -11.71
N ASN A 3 -4.09 6.75 -10.91
CA ASN A 3 -4.56 7.15 -9.58
C ASN A 3 -3.52 6.99 -8.45
N CYS A 4 -2.47 6.18 -8.67
CA CYS A 4 -1.54 5.77 -7.61
C CYS A 4 -0.13 6.34 -7.85
N ALA A 5 0.31 6.33 -9.11
CA ALA A 5 1.68 6.65 -9.47
C ALA A 5 2.07 8.12 -9.24
N SER A 6 1.09 9.04 -9.20
CA SER A 6 1.33 10.45 -8.89
C SER A 6 1.97 10.64 -7.50
N CYS A 7 1.61 9.80 -6.54
CA CYS A 7 2.13 9.82 -5.18
C CYS A 7 3.20 8.75 -4.92
N HIS A 8 2.97 7.53 -5.41
CA HIS A 8 3.83 6.37 -5.09
C HIS A 8 4.92 6.10 -6.14
N GLY A 9 4.93 6.79 -7.28
CA GLY A 9 5.85 6.51 -8.39
C GLY A 9 5.31 5.44 -9.33
N GLU A 10 5.84 5.38 -10.55
CA GLU A 10 5.37 4.44 -11.57
C GLU A 10 5.69 3.00 -11.19
N LYS A 11 6.81 2.76 -10.51
CA LYS A 11 7.24 1.46 -9.98
C LYS A 11 7.08 1.39 -8.47
N ALA A 12 6.09 2.12 -7.92
CA ALA A 12 5.81 2.16 -6.49
C ALA A 12 7.04 2.49 -5.61
N GLU A 13 7.99 3.27 -6.13
CA GLU A 13 9.33 3.51 -5.56
C GLU A 13 9.49 4.81 -4.76
N LYS A 14 8.56 5.77 -4.89
CA LYS A 14 8.61 7.01 -4.09
C LYS A 14 8.05 6.75 -2.69
N THR A 15 8.60 7.30 -1.60
CA THR A 15 9.47 8.48 -1.42
C THR A 15 10.73 8.13 -0.59
N ILE A 16 11.93 8.61 -0.96
CA ILE A 16 13.23 8.25 -0.33
C ILE A 16 13.26 8.43 1.20
N ASN A 17 12.56 9.45 1.73
CA ASN A 17 12.52 9.74 3.17
C ASN A 17 11.13 9.48 3.77
N TRP A 18 10.48 8.38 3.41
CA TRP A 18 9.12 8.10 3.84
C TRP A 18 8.92 7.99 5.36
N LYS A 19 10.00 7.77 6.11
CA LYS A 19 10.03 7.74 7.58
C LYS A 19 10.19 9.12 8.23
N LYS A 20 10.36 10.19 7.46
CA LYS A 20 10.49 11.56 7.97
C LYS A 20 9.21 12.34 7.69
N THR A 21 8.70 13.03 8.69
CA THR A 21 7.54 13.91 8.54
C THR A 21 7.88 15.12 7.67
N LEU A 22 6.88 15.58 6.93
CA LEU A 22 6.88 16.81 6.16
C LEU A 22 6.77 18.03 7.09
N SER A 23 6.90 19.24 6.54
CA SER A 23 6.80 20.49 7.30
C SER A 23 5.47 20.69 8.02
N ASP A 24 4.41 20.03 7.54
CA ASP A 24 3.08 20.04 8.12
C ASP A 24 2.84 18.90 9.14
N GLY A 25 3.88 18.12 9.46
CA GLY A 25 3.83 17.01 10.41
C GLY A 25 3.35 15.68 9.84
N SER A 26 2.87 15.63 8.59
CA SER A 26 2.40 14.37 7.98
C SER A 26 3.53 13.52 7.39
N TYR A 27 3.35 12.20 7.32
CA TYR A 27 4.28 11.34 6.57
C TYR A 27 3.99 11.39 5.07
N PRO A 28 5.01 11.42 4.21
CA PRO A 28 4.81 11.34 2.77
C PRO A 28 4.36 9.93 2.37
N PRO A 29 3.81 9.75 1.15
CA PRO A 29 3.46 8.43 0.64
C PRO A 29 4.68 7.48 0.68
N PRO A 30 4.57 6.31 1.32
CA PRO A 30 5.66 5.34 1.34
C PRO A 30 5.79 4.64 -0.01
N PRO A 31 6.99 4.14 -0.36
CA PRO A 31 7.12 3.14 -1.42
C PRO A 31 6.18 1.97 -1.14
N LEU A 32 5.57 1.43 -2.20
CA LEU A 32 4.76 0.21 -2.12
C LEU A 32 5.46 -1.00 -2.75
N ASN A 33 6.63 -0.78 -3.36
CA ASN A 33 7.57 -1.87 -3.66
C ASN A 33 8.19 -2.42 -2.36
N ASP A 34 9.17 -3.31 -2.48
CA ASP A 34 9.78 -4.00 -1.34
C ASP A 34 10.70 -3.12 -0.46
N THR A 35 10.99 -1.88 -0.86
CA THR A 35 11.91 -0.99 -0.13
C THR A 35 11.32 -0.35 1.14
N ALA A 36 10.03 -0.57 1.40
CA ALA A 36 9.32 -0.05 2.57
C ALA A 36 8.60 -1.15 3.33
N HIS A 37 7.33 -0.95 3.72
CA HIS A 37 6.65 -1.79 4.71
C HIS A 37 5.29 -2.35 4.23
N ALA A 38 4.96 -2.22 2.94
CA ALA A 38 3.69 -2.73 2.41
C ALA A 38 3.53 -4.24 2.62
N TRP A 39 4.63 -5.00 2.53
CA TRP A 39 4.69 -6.45 2.75
C TRP A 39 4.51 -6.88 4.21
N HIS A 40 4.45 -5.95 5.18
CA HIS A 40 4.02 -6.27 6.55
C HIS A 40 2.50 -6.36 6.72
N HIS A 41 1.73 -5.95 5.70
CA HIS A 41 0.27 -5.86 5.80
C HIS A 41 -0.42 -6.98 5.01
N PRO A 42 -1.43 -7.66 5.59
CA PRO A 42 -2.22 -8.62 4.86
C PRO A 42 -3.08 -7.95 3.77
N LYS A 43 -3.42 -8.70 2.71
CA LYS A 43 -4.13 -8.18 1.52
C LYS A 43 -5.42 -7.44 1.90
N TRP A 44 -6.20 -7.95 2.86
CA TRP A 44 -7.45 -7.31 3.27
C TRP A 44 -7.21 -5.92 3.89
N GLN A 45 -6.09 -5.72 4.60
CA GLN A 45 -5.77 -4.43 5.19
C GLN A 45 -5.37 -3.44 4.10
N LEU A 46 -4.61 -3.89 3.10
CA LEU A 46 -4.27 -3.09 1.92
C LEU A 46 -5.53 -2.66 1.16
N ILE A 47 -6.50 -3.57 0.97
CA ILE A 47 -7.82 -3.23 0.38
C ILE A 47 -8.58 -2.22 1.23
N GLU A 48 -8.55 -2.35 2.57
CA GLU A 48 -9.23 -1.42 3.48
C GLU A 48 -8.61 -0.01 3.39
N ILE A 49 -7.28 0.08 3.32
CA ILE A 49 -6.55 1.35 3.16
C ILE A 49 -6.88 1.99 1.81
N ILE A 50 -6.85 1.25 0.70
CA ILE A 50 -7.22 1.80 -0.62
C ILE A 50 -8.69 2.26 -0.61
N THR A 51 -9.58 1.47 0.00
CA THR A 51 -11.01 1.79 0.03
C THR A 51 -11.30 3.05 0.85
N ASN A 52 -10.74 3.15 2.06
CA ASN A 52 -11.11 4.19 3.03
C ASN A 52 -10.09 5.35 3.12
N GLY A 53 -8.97 5.25 2.42
CA GLY A 53 -7.89 6.23 2.49
C GLY A 53 -7.03 6.07 3.76
N GLY A 54 -6.06 6.98 3.89
CA GLY A 54 -5.04 6.95 4.95
C GLY A 54 -5.45 7.67 6.25
N ALA A 55 -6.59 8.37 6.28
CA ALA A 55 -6.93 9.28 7.38
C ALA A 55 -7.00 8.59 8.76
N LYS A 56 -7.41 7.32 8.81
CA LYS A 56 -7.43 6.52 10.05
C LYS A 56 -6.03 6.24 10.62
N TYR A 57 -5.00 6.39 9.79
CA TYR A 57 -3.59 6.13 10.09
C TYR A 57 -2.76 7.42 9.99
N ASP A 58 -3.40 8.59 10.21
CA ASP A 58 -2.79 9.92 10.09
C ASP A 58 -2.16 10.21 8.70
N GLY A 59 -2.55 9.44 7.69
CA GLY A 59 -2.10 9.55 6.31
C GLY A 59 -3.04 10.41 5.46
N LYS A 60 -2.49 10.98 4.38
CA LYS A 60 -3.21 11.86 3.45
C LYS A 60 -3.72 11.17 2.18
N MET A 61 -3.56 9.84 2.09
CA MET A 61 -4.07 9.08 0.95
C MET A 61 -5.60 9.23 0.86
N PRO A 62 -6.15 9.67 -0.29
CA PRO A 62 -7.60 9.81 -0.43
C PRO A 62 -8.29 8.44 -0.48
N PRO A 63 -9.59 8.36 -0.12
CA PRO A 63 -10.36 7.14 -0.27
C PRO A 63 -10.71 6.87 -1.74
N PHE A 64 -10.67 5.59 -2.15
CA PHE A 64 -11.05 5.16 -3.51
C PHE A 64 -12.33 4.32 -3.56
N LYS A 65 -13.10 4.23 -2.46
CA LYS A 65 -14.33 3.43 -2.37
C LYS A 65 -15.30 3.62 -3.55
N ASN A 66 -15.50 4.86 -3.98
CA ASN A 66 -16.44 5.23 -5.04
C ASN A 66 -15.74 5.58 -6.37
N ILE A 67 -14.42 5.36 -6.46
CA ILE A 67 -13.60 5.69 -7.64
C ILE A 67 -13.15 4.41 -8.34
N LEU A 68 -12.82 3.37 -7.56
CA LEU A 68 -12.35 2.09 -8.06
C LEU A 68 -13.32 0.97 -7.69
N THR A 69 -13.53 0.04 -8.61
CA THR A 69 -14.13 -1.26 -8.36
C THR A 69 -13.25 -2.10 -7.44
N ASN A 70 -13.78 -3.22 -6.93
CA ASN A 70 -12.96 -4.12 -6.10
C ASN A 70 -11.84 -4.78 -6.91
N GLU A 71 -12.12 -5.15 -8.17
CA GLU A 71 -11.14 -5.73 -9.09
C GLU A 71 -9.98 -4.76 -9.36
N GLU A 72 -10.26 -3.49 -9.66
CA GLU A 72 -9.19 -2.49 -9.87
C GLU A 72 -8.33 -2.24 -8.63
N LYS A 73 -8.89 -2.40 -7.41
CA LYS A 73 -8.10 -2.32 -6.17
C LYS A 73 -7.22 -3.55 -6.00
N GLU A 74 -7.73 -4.73 -6.32
CA GLU A 74 -6.94 -5.96 -6.32
C GLU A 74 -5.81 -5.91 -7.34
N ASP A 75 -6.08 -5.41 -8.54
CA ASP A 75 -5.07 -5.22 -9.59
C ASP A 75 -3.98 -4.22 -9.16
N ALA A 76 -4.37 -3.13 -8.51
CA ALA A 76 -3.40 -2.17 -7.96
C ALA A 76 -2.50 -2.82 -6.91
N ILE A 77 -3.05 -3.71 -6.07
CA ILE A 77 -2.27 -4.48 -5.09
C ILE A 77 -1.35 -5.46 -5.80
N ALA A 78 -1.89 -6.29 -6.68
CA ALA A 78 -1.11 -7.26 -7.44
C ALA A 78 0.05 -6.60 -8.20
N TYR A 79 -0.18 -5.39 -8.74
CA TYR A 79 0.86 -4.64 -9.42
C TYR A 79 2.04 -4.30 -8.51
N PHE A 80 1.83 -3.64 -7.36
CA PHE A 80 2.96 -3.32 -6.48
C PHE A 80 3.56 -4.57 -5.82
N GLN A 81 2.77 -5.62 -5.60
CA GLN A 81 3.27 -6.91 -5.14
C GLN A 81 4.19 -7.59 -6.15
N SER A 82 3.93 -7.44 -7.45
CA SER A 82 4.83 -7.95 -8.51
C SER A 82 6.20 -7.24 -8.56
N LEU A 83 6.32 -6.12 -7.85
CA LEU A 83 7.57 -5.37 -7.70
C LEU A 83 8.32 -5.75 -6.43
N TRP A 84 7.81 -6.70 -5.65
CA TRP A 84 8.53 -7.27 -4.52
C TRP A 84 9.45 -8.38 -5.00
N SER A 85 10.67 -8.43 -4.45
CA SER A 85 11.52 -9.60 -4.63
C SER A 85 10.85 -10.86 -4.09
N ASP A 86 11.27 -12.03 -4.57
CA ASP A 86 10.78 -13.32 -4.08
C ASP A 86 10.97 -13.45 -2.55
N GLU A 87 12.05 -12.89 -2.00
CA GLU A 87 12.29 -12.84 -0.56
C GLU A 87 11.16 -12.14 0.19
N PHE A 88 10.81 -10.91 -0.21
CA PHE A 88 9.78 -10.14 0.48
C PHE A 88 8.37 -10.66 0.21
N TYR A 89 8.10 -11.20 -0.99
CA TYR A 89 6.82 -11.85 -1.27
C TYR A 89 6.62 -13.11 -0.41
N ASN A 90 7.67 -13.91 -0.23
CA ASN A 90 7.62 -15.09 0.66
C ASN A 90 7.45 -14.69 2.12
N LEU A 91 8.17 -13.67 2.60
CA LEU A 91 7.97 -13.13 3.95
C LEU A 91 6.53 -12.65 4.16
N TRP A 92 5.93 -12.01 3.16
CA TRP A 92 4.51 -11.63 3.21
C TRP A 92 3.60 -12.84 3.31
N LEU A 93 3.81 -13.89 2.51
CA LEU A 93 3.02 -15.13 2.58
C LEU A 93 3.11 -15.78 3.97
N GLU A 94 4.33 -15.98 4.47
CA GLU A 94 4.62 -16.61 5.77
C GLU A 94 4.07 -15.76 6.93
N GLY A 95 4.16 -14.44 6.82
CA GLY A 95 3.60 -13.47 7.77
C GLY A 95 2.08 -13.41 7.80
N GLY A 96 1.39 -14.20 6.97
CA GLY A 96 -0.06 -14.25 6.90
C GLY A 96 -0.66 -13.22 5.95
N GLY A 97 0.04 -12.91 4.86
CA GLY A 97 -0.39 -11.99 3.81
C GLY A 97 -1.78 -12.30 3.25
N LEU A 98 -2.15 -13.59 3.23
CA LEU A 98 -3.45 -14.10 2.78
C LEU A 98 -4.47 -14.30 3.90
N LYS A 99 -4.12 -14.07 5.17
CA LYS A 99 -5.08 -14.16 6.28
C LYS A 99 -6.25 -13.24 6.01
N LYS A 100 -7.46 -13.66 6.35
CA LYS A 100 -8.68 -12.86 6.28
C LYS A 100 -8.78 -11.97 7.51
N LYS A 101 -9.57 -10.90 7.40
CA LYS A 101 -9.84 -9.99 8.53
C LYS A 101 -10.41 -10.71 9.77
N SER A 102 -11.12 -11.82 9.58
CA SER A 102 -11.68 -12.66 10.65
C SER A 102 -10.63 -13.46 11.43
N GLU A 103 -9.38 -13.52 10.95
CA GLU A 103 -8.29 -14.32 11.52
C GLU A 103 -7.25 -13.43 12.24
N ARG A 104 -7.65 -12.21 12.63
CA ARG A 104 -6.83 -11.23 13.36
C ARG A 104 -6.60 -11.64 14.81
#